data_AF-A0A844EIM3-F1
#
_entry.id   AF-A0A844EIM3-F1
#
_cell.length_a   1.000
_cell.length_b   1.000
_cell.length_c   1.000
_cell.angle_alpha   90.00
_cell.angle_beta   90.00
_cell.angle_gamma   90.00
#
_symmetry.space_group_name_H-M   'P 1'
#
loop_
_entity.id
_entity.type
_entity.pdbx_description
1 polymer ?
#
loop_
_entity_poly.entity_id
_entity_poly.type
_entity_poly.pdbx_seq_one_letter_code
_entity_poly.pdbx_strand_id
1 'polypeptide(L)'
;HQFLGKIIKGKTSIGVSGAHGKTSTTGLLAHVLSGIAPTDYLIGDGSGKGVPNARFFVYEADEYRRHFLATEPDYAIMTNIDFDHPDYYKSIDDVQDAFQT
;
A
#
# COMPACT_ATOMS: atom_id res chain seq x y z
N HIS A 1 -2.11 1.03 -13.40
CA HIS A 1 -0.80 1.68 -13.19
C HIS A 1 -0.80 3.19 -13.49
N GLN A 2 -1.04 3.68 -14.71
CA GLN A 2 -0.99 5.13 -15.00
C GLN A 2 -2.00 6.01 -14.23
N PHE A 3 -3.13 5.45 -13.78
CA PHE A 3 -4.17 6.20 -13.06
C PHE A 3 -3.77 6.53 -11.61
N LEU A 4 -3.29 5.53 -10.84
CA LEU A 4 -2.84 5.75 -9.46
C LEU A 4 -1.65 6.71 -9.40
N GLY A 5 -0.67 6.58 -10.31
CA GLY A 5 0.47 7.50 -10.34
C GLY A 5 0.08 8.97 -10.52
N LYS A 6 -1.02 9.26 -11.26
CA LYS A 6 -1.56 10.62 -11.39
C LYS A 6 -2.22 11.12 -10.11
N ILE A 7 -2.85 10.23 -9.34
CA ILE A 7 -3.48 10.55 -8.05
C ILE A 7 -2.42 10.77 -6.97
N ILE A 8 -1.34 9.98 -6.99
CA ILE A 8 -0.21 10.06 -6.07
C ILE A 8 0.60 11.35 -6.29
N LYS A 9 0.73 11.78 -7.55
CA LYS A 9 1.60 12.90 -7.92
C LYS A 9 1.36 14.15 -7.07
N GLY A 10 2.41 14.62 -6.40
CA GLY A 10 2.39 15.82 -5.56
C GLY A 10 1.91 15.60 -4.13
N LYS A 11 1.70 14.35 -3.71
CA LYS A 11 1.34 13.95 -2.35
C LYS A 11 2.43 13.07 -1.76
N THR A 12 2.54 13.05 -0.44
CA THR A 12 3.33 12.03 0.25
C THR A 12 2.53 10.74 0.29
N SER A 13 3.02 9.72 -0.39
CA SER A 13 2.37 8.43 -0.59
C SER A 13 2.90 7.38 0.37
N ILE A 14 1.98 6.59 0.93
CA ILE A 14 2.28 5.54 1.91
C ILE A 14 1.57 4.26 1.48
N GLY A 15 2.34 3.28 1.02
CA GLY A 15 1.84 1.96 0.62
C GLY A 15 1.93 0.97 1.79
N VAL A 16 0.84 0.27 2.08
CA VAL A 16 0.77 -0.76 3.13
C VAL A 16 0.62 -2.13 2.49
N SER A 17 1.58 -3.04 2.70
CA SER A 17 1.60 -4.40 2.16
C SER A 17 1.90 -5.45 3.24
N GLY A 18 1.85 -6.73 2.84
CA GLY A 18 2.15 -7.90 3.68
C GLY A 18 0.99 -8.89 3.69
N ALA A 19 1.24 -10.16 3.97
CA ALA A 19 0.21 -11.21 3.83
C ALA A 19 -1.08 -10.90 4.62
N HIS A 20 -0.93 -10.42 5.86
CA HIS A 20 -2.07 -10.12 6.73
C HIS A 20 -2.03 -8.70 7.33
N GLY A 21 -3.20 -8.15 7.70
CA GLY A 21 -3.30 -6.88 8.43
C GLY A 21 -3.22 -5.61 7.58
N LYS A 22 -3.13 -5.74 6.24
CA LYS A 22 -3.07 -4.60 5.30
C LYS A 22 -4.25 -3.66 5.44
N THR A 23 -5.47 -4.17 5.31
CA THR A 23 -6.71 -3.39 5.34
C THR A 23 -6.88 -2.63 6.65
N SER A 24 -6.65 -3.30 7.79
CA SER A 24 -6.76 -2.67 9.12
C SER A 24 -5.72 -1.58 9.32
N THR A 25 -4.46 -1.84 8.95
CA THR A 25 -3.38 -0.85 9.05
C THR A 25 -3.61 0.34 8.13
N THR A 26 -4.06 0.11 6.89
CA THR A 26 -4.39 1.16 5.91
C THR A 26 -5.51 2.05 6.44
N GLY A 27 -6.60 1.45 6.95
CA GLY A 27 -7.73 2.19 7.51
C GLY A 27 -7.34 3.00 8.76
N LEU A 28 -6.56 2.41 9.68
CA LEU A 28 -6.09 3.11 10.87
C LEU A 28 -5.17 4.29 10.52
N LEU A 29 -4.24 4.09 9.60
CA LEU A 29 -3.32 5.12 9.14
C LEU A 29 -4.07 6.27 8.45
N ALA A 30 -5.01 5.94 7.55
CA ALA A 30 -5.85 6.93 6.89
C ALA A 30 -6.68 7.75 7.90
N HIS A 31 -7.22 7.11 8.92
CA HIS A 31 -7.97 7.77 9.99
C HIS A 31 -7.10 8.77 10.77
N VAL A 32 -5.92 8.33 11.23
CA VAL A 32 -5.00 9.19 11.99
C VAL A 32 -4.50 10.36 11.15
N LEU A 33 -4.04 10.11 9.92
CA LEU A 33 -3.53 11.16 9.04
C LEU A 33 -4.60 12.16 8.63
N SER A 34 -5.85 11.72 8.43
CA SER A 34 -6.98 12.61 8.15
C SER A 34 -7.27 13.59 9.30
N GLY A 35 -6.91 13.25 10.53
CA GLY A 35 -6.97 14.15 11.69
C GLY A 35 -5.85 15.20 11.73
N ILE A 36 -4.79 15.02 10.94
CA ILE A 36 -3.60 15.89 10.91
C ILE A 36 -3.60 16.80 9.67
N ALA A 37 -3.93 16.25 8.50
CA ALA A 37 -3.98 16.97 7.24
C ALA A 37 -4.95 16.31 6.25
N PRO A 38 -5.44 17.04 5.22
CA PRO A 38 -6.21 16.44 4.14
C PRO A 38 -5.51 15.21 3.57
N THR A 39 -6.19 14.07 3.59
CA THR A 39 -5.61 12.76 3.28
C THR A 39 -6.55 12.01 2.36
N ASP A 40 -6.00 11.53 1.26
CA ASP A 40 -6.67 10.60 0.36
C ASP A 40 -6.35 9.17 0.80
N TYR A 41 -7.27 8.25 0.53
CA TYR A 41 -7.00 6.83 0.77
C TYR A 41 -7.74 5.88 -0.17
N LEU A 42 -7.18 4.68 -0.33
CA LEU A 42 -7.76 3.54 -1.02
C LEU A 42 -7.49 2.25 -0.23
N ILE A 43 -8.55 1.65 0.32
CA ILE A 43 -8.49 0.47 1.18
C ILE A 43 -8.87 -0.75 0.33
N GLY A 44 -8.28 -1.92 0.61
CA GLY A 44 -8.46 -3.15 -0.18
C GLY A 44 -9.89 -3.69 -0.24
N ASP A 45 -10.81 -3.20 0.60
CA ASP A 45 -12.25 -3.49 0.52
C ASP A 45 -12.99 -2.67 -0.55
N GLY A 46 -12.25 -1.84 -1.31
CA GLY A 46 -12.79 -0.95 -2.34
C GLY A 46 -13.26 0.39 -1.81
N SER A 47 -13.20 0.64 -0.49
CA SER A 47 -13.48 1.95 0.06
C SER A 47 -12.34 2.92 -0.23
N GLY A 48 -12.71 4.15 -0.58
CA GLY A 48 -11.72 5.18 -0.90
C GLY A 48 -12.31 6.57 -0.77
N LYS A 49 -11.42 7.54 -0.57
CA LYS A 49 -11.79 8.94 -0.46
C LYS A 49 -10.72 9.82 -1.10
N GLY A 50 -11.18 10.73 -1.95
CA GLY A 50 -10.40 11.85 -2.46
C GLY A 50 -10.87 13.15 -1.81
N VAL A 51 -9.95 13.96 -1.32
CA VAL A 51 -10.19 15.29 -0.77
C VAL A 51 -9.34 16.32 -1.51
N PRO A 52 -9.86 17.54 -1.75
CA PRO A 52 -9.07 18.60 -2.37
C PRO A 52 -7.81 18.90 -1.56
N ASN A 53 -6.69 19.14 -2.26
CA ASN A 53 -5.40 19.51 -1.67
C ASN A 53 -4.88 18.50 -0.63
N ALA A 54 -5.17 17.21 -0.81
CA ALA A 54 -4.62 16.15 0.01
C ALA A 54 -3.09 16.23 0.07
N ARG A 55 -2.56 16.25 1.29
CA ARG A 55 -1.12 16.17 1.56
C ARG A 55 -0.63 14.73 1.50
N PHE A 56 -1.45 13.80 1.98
CA PHE A 56 -1.11 12.39 2.08
C PHE A 56 -1.99 11.53 1.16
N PHE A 57 -1.44 10.42 0.69
CA PHE A 57 -2.18 9.35 0.02
C PHE A 57 -1.81 8.00 0.63
N VAL A 58 -2.78 7.33 1.25
CA VAL A 58 -2.59 6.03 1.92
C VAL A 58 -3.29 4.94 1.13
N TYR A 59 -2.61 3.85 0.80
CA TYR A 59 -3.24 2.78 0.04
C TYR A 59 -2.75 1.40 0.42
N GLU A 60 -3.64 0.44 0.27
CA GLU A 60 -3.29 -0.97 0.32
C GLU A 60 -2.53 -1.35 -0.96
N ALA A 61 -1.31 -1.83 -0.79
CA ALA A 61 -0.45 -2.29 -1.86
C ALA A 61 -0.39 -3.81 -1.80
N ASP A 62 -0.60 -4.44 -2.96
CA ASP A 62 -0.55 -5.89 -3.07
C ASP A 62 0.89 -6.37 -3.31
N GLU A 63 1.36 -7.27 -2.43
CA GLU A 63 2.60 -8.01 -2.59
C GLU A 63 2.59 -8.97 -3.79
N TYR A 64 1.42 -9.33 -4.30
CA TYR A 64 1.27 -10.23 -5.42
C TYR A 64 1.96 -9.67 -6.67
N ARG A 65 2.82 -10.48 -7.30
CA ARG A 65 3.57 -10.15 -8.54
C ARG A 65 4.56 -8.99 -8.45
N ARG A 66 5.18 -8.76 -7.30
CA ARG A 66 6.15 -7.65 -7.10
C ARG A 66 5.55 -6.27 -7.46
N HIS A 67 4.22 -6.16 -7.49
CA HIS A 67 3.52 -4.93 -7.89
C HIS A 67 3.64 -3.82 -6.86
N PHE A 68 4.06 -4.15 -5.64
CA PHE A 68 4.45 -3.18 -4.62
C PHE A 68 5.39 -2.09 -5.17
N LEU A 69 6.42 -2.47 -5.95
CA LEU A 69 7.40 -1.55 -6.54
C LEU A 69 6.82 -0.66 -7.64
N ALA A 70 5.73 -1.07 -8.28
CA ALA A 70 5.18 -0.37 -9.44
C ALA A 70 4.54 0.99 -9.10
N THR A 71 4.34 1.26 -7.81
CA THR A 71 3.74 2.52 -7.33
C THR A 71 4.74 3.48 -6.69
N GLU A 72 6.01 3.07 -6.50
CA GLU A 72 7.11 3.87 -5.93
C GLU A 72 6.64 4.79 -4.78
N PRO A 73 6.07 4.26 -3.69
CA PRO A 73 5.62 5.09 -2.59
C PRO A 73 6.80 5.80 -1.91
N ASP A 74 6.54 6.98 -1.35
CA ASP A 74 7.53 7.68 -0.51
C ASP A 74 7.84 6.88 0.77
N TYR A 75 6.84 6.16 1.30
CA TYR A 75 6.99 5.27 2.44
C TYR A 75 6.31 3.91 2.20
N ALA A 76 7.04 2.86 2.57
CA ALA A 76 6.60 1.47 2.52
C ALA A 76 6.35 0.95 3.95
N ILE A 77 5.15 0.42 4.23
CA ILE A 77 4.86 -0.30 5.47
C ILE A 77 4.58 -1.75 5.12
N MET A 78 5.39 -2.66 5.66
CA MET A 78 5.19 -4.10 5.55
C MET A 78 4.74 -4.65 6.90
N THR A 79 3.54 -5.21 6.96
CA THR A 79 2.96 -5.71 8.22
C THR A 79 3.55 -7.06 8.64
N ASN A 80 3.79 -7.95 7.67
CA ASN A 80 4.42 -9.26 7.85
C ASN A 80 4.83 -9.83 6.48
N ILE A 81 5.65 -10.88 6.54
CA ILE A 81 6.04 -11.72 5.40
C ILE A 81 5.57 -13.13 5.74
N ASP A 82 4.72 -13.71 4.88
CA ASP A 82 4.21 -15.08 5.04
C ASP A 82 4.05 -15.76 3.67
N PHE A 83 3.98 -17.09 3.67
CA PHE A 83 3.80 -17.91 2.48
C PHE A 83 2.31 -18.12 2.14
N ASP A 84 1.61 -17.01 1.87
CA ASP A 84 0.15 -17.00 1.66
C ASP A 84 -0.24 -17.29 0.19
N HIS A 85 0.71 -17.17 -0.75
CA HIS A 85 0.50 -17.40 -2.19
C HIS A 85 1.42 -18.50 -2.76
N PRO A 86 1.18 -19.79 -2.40
CA PRO A 86 1.97 -20.91 -2.89
C PRO A 86 1.82 -21.17 -4.40
N ASP A 87 0.80 -20.58 -5.03
CA ASP A 87 0.58 -20.61 -6.48
C ASP A 87 1.57 -19.71 -7.23
N TYR A 88 2.15 -18.73 -6.55
CA TYR A 88 3.04 -17.74 -7.15
C TYR A 88 4.47 -17.83 -6.61
N TYR A 89 4.64 -17.91 -5.29
CA TYR A 89 5.95 -18.00 -4.66
C TYR A 89 6.36 -19.46 -4.46
N LYS A 90 7.64 -19.76 -4.70
CA LYS A 90 8.16 -21.13 -4.58
C LYS A 90 8.56 -21.53 -3.16
N SER A 91 8.88 -20.55 -2.32
CA SER A 91 9.23 -20.72 -0.91
C SER A 91 9.13 -19.39 -0.18
N ILE A 92 9.25 -19.42 1.15
CA ILE A 92 9.35 -18.20 1.96
C ILE A 92 10.59 -17.36 1.59
N ASP A 93 11.67 -17.99 1.13
CA ASP A 93 12.86 -17.30 0.65
C ASP A 93 12.57 -16.52 -0.64
N ASP A 94 11.77 -17.10 -1.56
CA ASP A 94 11.33 -16.44 -2.80
C ASP A 94 10.40 -15.24 -2.51
N VAL A 95 9.58 -15.36 -1.45
CA VAL A 95 8.80 -14.22 -0.93
C VAL A 95 9.75 -13.13 -0.42
N GLN A 96 10.75 -13.47 0.39
CA GLN A 96 11.72 -12.50 0.92
C GLN A 96 12.52 -11.80 -0.18
N ASP A 97 12.97 -12.53 -1.20
CA ASP A 97 13.69 -11.97 -2.35
C ASP A 97 12.83 -10.98 -3.14
N ALA A 98 11.54 -11.27 -3.29
CA ALA A 98 10.59 -10.34 -3.93
C ALA A 98 10.40 -9.03 -3.18
N PHE A 99 10.76 -8.98 -1.89
CA PHE A 99 10.73 -7.77 -1.06
C PHE A 99 12.08 -7.02 -1.01
N GLN A 100 13.17 -7.61 -1.51
CA GLN A 100 14.52 -7.01 -1.50
C GLN A 100 14.96 -6.41 -2.85
N THR A 101 14.19 -6.66 -3.91
CA THR A 101 14.46 -6.17 -5.28
C THR A 101 13.39 -5.19 -5.73
#